data_AF-A0A432PC73-F1
#
_entry.id   AF-A0A432PC73-F1
#
_cell.length_a   1.000
_cell.length_b   1.000
_cell.length_c   1.000
_cell.angle_alpha   90.00
_cell.angle_beta   90.00
_cell.angle_gamma   90.00
#
_symmetry.space_group_name_H-M   'P 1'
#
loop_
_entity.id
_entity.type
_entity.pdbx_description
1 polymer ?
#
loop_
_entity_poly.entity_id
_entity_poly.type
_entity_poly.pdbx_seq_one_letter_code
_entity_poly.pdbx_strand_id
1 'polypeptide(L)'
;MRYLLGEPVLDIIMALRAGVSNSQHVDLDTALEIAPRLEVLRQLVIRNHHILDDASLSRMLTEIEAIDSSTSFMRLDLVSLVVRDRMRPGKKETRNDIRTTFTAALKLLLNHVRDAEQLGTELDGSAAVPRELAPPDKRTIDRLVNLVPEQKLAPVQFKIHEGFLSVDHQPSVASNRDIKSADSAREALVSQGKTVVEELGRSNCDTRFLETIISLQSKLEAADDVIQLGILNISCDEMAKRYDAELSGAVAARLRAHINSVAAYVAQFPDWRRYTENAAVVELDESDIRKSVGIADEIVSSLSDEPELIDPEVPHTIKLIKEAVGDPNRALKRTSYALFRTLENLFSKVFEFGAAFASDLATQTSTRLAKWGSRAVAGGLITLVLGWAGALTPIFQRLPDAGWLTPAISLMRTIGF
;
A
#
# COMPACT_ATOMS: atom_id res chain seq x y z
N MET A 1 -15.96 14.53 12.83
CA MET A 1 -15.96 13.17 13.40
C MET A 1 -15.48 12.17 12.33
N ARG A 2 -15.13 10.92 12.68
CA ARG A 2 -14.79 9.87 11.70
C ARG A 2 -15.64 8.62 11.95
N TYR A 3 -16.32 8.12 10.92
CA TYR A 3 -17.31 7.05 11.01
C TYR A 3 -16.85 5.81 10.24
N LEU A 4 -16.71 4.69 10.94
CA LEU A 4 -16.35 3.40 10.32
C LEU A 4 -17.60 2.75 9.73
N LEU A 5 -17.66 2.68 8.40
CA LEU A 5 -18.58 1.81 7.69
C LEU A 5 -17.95 0.42 7.56
N GLY A 6 -18.74 -0.64 7.70
CA GLY A 6 -18.24 -1.98 7.41
C GLY A 6 -18.22 -2.28 5.89
N GLU A 7 -17.53 -3.35 5.50
CA GLU A 7 -17.68 -3.98 4.18
C GLU A 7 -19.15 -4.20 3.73
N PRO A 8 -20.14 -4.50 4.62
CA PRO A 8 -21.53 -4.68 4.22
C PRO A 8 -22.13 -3.50 3.47
N VAL A 9 -21.70 -2.27 3.77
CA VAL A 9 -22.25 -1.05 3.13
C VAL A 9 -21.97 -1.06 1.62
N LEU A 10 -20.75 -1.43 1.23
CA LEU A 10 -20.39 -1.51 -0.19
C LEU A 10 -21.11 -2.67 -0.89
N ASP A 11 -21.24 -3.81 -0.23
CA ASP A 11 -21.97 -4.98 -0.77
C ASP A 11 -23.45 -4.65 -1.03
N ILE A 12 -24.10 -3.91 -0.11
CA ILE A 12 -25.48 -3.46 -0.29
C ILE A 12 -25.61 -2.49 -1.46
N ILE A 13 -24.70 -1.49 -1.56
CA ILE A 13 -24.69 -0.53 -2.67
C ILE A 13 -24.53 -1.25 -4.02
N MET A 14 -23.63 -2.24 -4.08
CA MET A 14 -23.41 -3.03 -5.29
C MET A 14 -24.62 -3.90 -5.65
N ALA A 15 -25.30 -4.49 -4.67
CA ALA A 15 -26.53 -5.25 -4.88
C ALA A 15 -27.66 -4.35 -5.41
N LEU A 16 -27.84 -3.16 -4.83
CA LEU A 16 -28.81 -2.15 -5.31
C LEU A 16 -28.52 -1.75 -6.76
N ARG A 17 -27.25 -1.47 -7.09
CA ARG A 17 -26.83 -1.09 -8.44
C ARG A 17 -27.12 -2.20 -9.45
N ALA A 18 -26.78 -3.44 -9.11
CA ALA A 18 -27.09 -4.60 -9.94
C ALA A 18 -28.61 -4.77 -10.14
N GLY A 19 -29.40 -4.48 -9.12
CA GLY A 19 -30.86 -4.46 -9.20
C GLY A 19 -31.41 -3.47 -10.23
N VAL A 20 -30.86 -2.25 -10.26
CA VAL A 20 -31.26 -1.23 -11.24
C VAL A 20 -30.83 -1.63 -12.67
N SER A 21 -29.61 -2.14 -12.83
CA SER A 21 -29.07 -2.45 -14.18
C SER A 21 -29.65 -3.73 -14.80
N ASN A 22 -29.98 -4.74 -13.99
CA ASN A 22 -30.36 -6.07 -14.50
C ASN A 22 -31.86 -6.34 -14.49
N SER A 23 -32.67 -5.45 -13.93
CA SER A 23 -34.11 -5.67 -13.84
C SER A 23 -34.80 -5.35 -15.16
N GLN A 24 -35.49 -6.35 -15.71
CA GLN A 24 -36.40 -6.17 -16.86
C GLN A 24 -37.63 -5.32 -16.53
N HIS A 25 -37.87 -5.04 -15.25
CA HIS A 25 -39.02 -4.30 -14.74
C HIS A 25 -38.71 -2.82 -14.45
N VAL A 26 -37.48 -2.37 -14.72
CA VAL A 26 -37.05 -0.99 -14.51
C VAL A 26 -37.03 -0.28 -15.85
N ASP A 27 -37.91 0.71 -16.01
CA ASP A 27 -37.87 1.58 -17.18
C ASP A 27 -36.65 2.50 -17.16
N LEU A 28 -36.31 3.02 -18.34
CA LEU A 28 -35.11 3.83 -18.54
C LEU A 28 -35.12 5.10 -17.67
N ASP A 29 -36.27 5.73 -17.47
CA ASP A 29 -36.39 6.96 -16.68
C ASP A 29 -36.08 6.68 -15.20
N THR A 30 -36.61 5.58 -14.66
CA THR A 30 -36.29 5.10 -13.29
C THR A 30 -34.79 4.79 -13.14
N ALA A 31 -34.19 4.14 -14.13
CA ALA A 31 -32.76 3.83 -14.09
C ALA A 31 -31.88 5.09 -14.13
N LEU A 32 -32.22 6.06 -14.98
CA LEU A 32 -31.52 7.34 -15.11
C LEU A 32 -31.62 8.19 -13.84
N GLU A 33 -32.70 8.05 -13.08
CA GLU A 33 -32.87 8.77 -11.81
C GLU A 33 -32.05 8.15 -10.67
N ILE A 34 -32.06 6.81 -10.52
CA ILE A 34 -31.51 6.12 -9.34
C ILE A 34 -30.03 5.73 -9.52
N ALA A 35 -29.60 5.31 -10.72
CA ALA A 35 -28.24 4.83 -10.93
C ALA A 35 -27.14 5.86 -10.60
N PRO A 36 -27.27 7.16 -10.96
CA PRO A 36 -26.26 8.15 -10.62
C PRO A 36 -26.09 8.32 -9.10
N ARG A 37 -27.19 8.25 -8.33
CA ARG A 37 -27.16 8.39 -6.87
C ARG A 37 -26.46 7.21 -6.21
N LEU A 38 -26.73 5.99 -6.67
CA LEU A 38 -26.02 4.79 -6.21
C LEU A 38 -24.51 4.86 -6.53
N GLU A 39 -24.13 5.46 -7.66
CA GLU A 39 -22.70 5.68 -7.96
C GLU A 39 -22.07 6.70 -7.02
N VAL A 40 -22.77 7.79 -6.67
CA VAL A 40 -22.29 8.74 -5.65
C VAL A 40 -22.05 8.03 -4.32
N LEU A 41 -23.00 7.20 -3.87
CA LEU A 41 -22.84 6.40 -2.65
C LEU A 41 -21.60 5.49 -2.72
N ARG A 42 -21.39 4.80 -3.84
CA ARG A 42 -20.22 3.94 -4.06
C ARG A 42 -18.92 4.73 -3.96
N GLN A 43 -18.85 5.88 -4.63
CA GLN A 43 -17.66 6.74 -4.63
C GLN A 43 -17.36 7.26 -3.23
N LEU A 44 -18.38 7.64 -2.46
CA LEU A 44 -18.21 8.09 -1.07
C LEU A 44 -17.61 6.99 -0.18
N VAL A 45 -18.04 5.74 -0.35
CA VAL A 45 -17.49 4.62 0.44
C VAL A 45 -16.06 4.28 0.01
N ILE A 46 -15.78 4.22 -1.29
CA ILE A 46 -14.46 3.88 -1.83
C ILE A 46 -13.43 4.95 -1.50
N ARG A 47 -13.74 6.22 -1.79
CA ARG A 47 -12.82 7.35 -1.61
C ARG A 47 -12.39 7.52 -0.16
N ASN A 48 -13.27 7.19 0.77
CA ASN A 48 -13.04 7.38 2.18
C ASN A 48 -12.49 6.10 2.86
N HIS A 49 -12.19 5.04 2.12
CA HIS A 49 -11.71 3.76 2.67
C HIS A 49 -12.58 3.24 3.83
N HIS A 50 -13.91 3.40 3.69
CA HIS A 50 -14.88 3.09 4.74
C HIS A 50 -14.81 3.94 6.02
N ILE A 51 -14.07 5.05 6.04
CA ILE A 51 -13.99 6.02 7.14
C ILE A 51 -14.57 7.35 6.68
N LEU A 52 -15.86 7.58 6.89
CA LEU A 52 -16.51 8.83 6.47
C LEU A 52 -16.22 9.97 7.45
N ASP A 53 -16.04 11.18 6.93
CA ASP A 53 -16.18 12.41 7.71
C ASP A 53 -17.67 12.86 7.76
N ASP A 54 -17.97 13.88 8.56
CA ASP A 54 -19.34 14.38 8.77
C ASP A 54 -19.98 14.83 7.46
N ALA A 55 -19.20 15.47 6.58
CA ALA A 55 -19.66 15.92 5.28
C ALA A 55 -20.03 14.75 4.36
N SER A 56 -19.19 13.71 4.31
CA SER A 56 -19.43 12.51 3.52
C SER A 56 -20.59 11.71 4.06
N LEU A 57 -20.72 11.58 5.38
CA LEU A 57 -21.84 10.90 6.03
C LEU A 57 -23.17 11.61 5.76
N SER A 58 -23.20 12.93 5.96
CA SER A 58 -24.37 13.77 5.66
C SER A 58 -24.76 13.68 4.18
N ARG A 59 -23.79 13.69 3.27
CA ARG A 59 -24.04 13.50 1.84
C ARG A 59 -24.62 12.11 1.56
N MET A 60 -24.09 11.07 2.21
CA MET A 60 -24.56 9.70 2.03
C MET A 60 -26.02 9.54 2.48
N LEU A 61 -26.38 10.09 3.64
CA LEU A 61 -27.77 10.13 4.13
C LEU A 61 -28.68 10.87 3.15
N THR A 62 -28.25 12.03 2.65
CA THR A 62 -29.02 12.84 1.69
C THR A 62 -29.34 12.05 0.41
N GLU A 63 -28.36 11.30 -0.13
CA GLU A 63 -28.59 10.49 -1.33
C GLU A 63 -29.50 9.30 -1.07
N ILE A 64 -29.39 8.64 0.08
CA ILE A 64 -30.28 7.53 0.46
C ILE A 64 -31.73 8.01 0.59
N GLU A 65 -31.95 9.14 1.26
CA GLU A 65 -33.29 9.74 1.42
C GLU A 65 -33.86 10.22 0.08
N ALA A 66 -33.01 10.74 -0.82
CA ALA A 66 -33.43 11.11 -2.16
C ALA A 66 -33.83 9.91 -3.03
N ILE A 67 -33.19 8.74 -2.85
CA ILE A 67 -33.62 7.50 -3.49
C ILE A 67 -34.95 7.03 -2.90
N ASP A 68 -35.10 6.99 -1.56
CA ASP A 68 -36.31 6.49 -0.88
C ASP A 68 -37.55 7.35 -1.17
N SER A 69 -37.37 8.65 -1.35
CA SER A 69 -38.44 9.61 -1.67
C SER A 69 -38.78 9.73 -3.16
N SER A 70 -38.02 9.08 -4.05
CA SER A 70 -38.28 9.12 -5.49
C SER A 70 -39.60 8.44 -5.84
N THR A 71 -40.38 9.04 -6.74
CA THR A 71 -41.58 8.40 -7.29
C THR A 71 -41.26 7.10 -8.05
N SER A 72 -40.05 7.01 -8.60
CA SER A 72 -39.57 5.87 -9.36
C SER A 72 -39.15 4.71 -8.45
N PHE A 73 -38.91 4.98 -7.16
CA PHE A 73 -38.57 3.99 -6.15
C PHE A 73 -39.65 2.92 -5.95
N MET A 74 -40.94 3.29 -5.98
CA MET A 74 -42.03 2.34 -5.80
C MET A 74 -42.03 1.21 -6.85
N ARG A 75 -41.45 1.45 -8.04
CA ARG A 75 -41.34 0.45 -9.11
C ARG A 75 -40.21 -0.55 -8.84
N LEU A 76 -39.22 -0.17 -8.03
CA LEU A 76 -38.06 -1.00 -7.71
C LEU A 76 -38.34 -2.06 -6.63
N ASP A 77 -39.43 -1.94 -5.87
CA ASP A 77 -39.72 -2.88 -4.78
C ASP A 77 -40.02 -4.32 -5.28
N LEU A 78 -40.40 -4.45 -6.56
CA LEU A 78 -40.58 -5.76 -7.21
C LEU A 78 -39.25 -6.44 -7.55
N VAL A 79 -38.11 -5.74 -7.44
CA VAL A 79 -36.79 -6.29 -7.73
C VAL A 79 -36.27 -7.06 -6.53
N SER A 80 -36.16 -8.38 -6.68
CA SER A 80 -35.47 -9.24 -5.71
C SER A 80 -33.96 -9.08 -5.86
N LEU A 81 -33.30 -8.73 -4.76
CA LEU A 81 -31.86 -8.61 -4.62
C LEU A 81 -31.32 -9.73 -3.75
N VAL A 82 -30.04 -10.03 -3.94
CA VAL A 82 -29.26 -10.84 -3.01
C VAL A 82 -28.24 -9.91 -2.37
N VAL A 83 -28.41 -9.67 -1.07
CA VAL A 83 -27.49 -8.86 -0.27
C VAL A 83 -26.68 -9.79 0.62
N ARG A 84 -25.38 -9.54 0.69
CA ARG A 84 -24.49 -10.22 1.62
C ARG A 84 -24.48 -9.44 2.92
N ASP A 85 -25.19 -9.95 3.92
CA ASP A 85 -25.13 -9.39 5.27
C ASP A 85 -24.10 -10.17 6.09
N ARG A 86 -23.09 -9.45 6.59
CA ARG A 86 -22.16 -10.03 7.57
C ARG A 86 -22.65 -9.65 8.96
N MET A 87 -23.26 -10.63 9.62
CA MET A 87 -23.59 -10.48 11.04
C MET A 87 -22.31 -10.31 11.89
N ARG A 88 -22.44 -9.40 12.85
CA ARG A 88 -21.48 -8.87 13.84
C ARG A 88 -20.21 -9.70 14.11
N PRO A 89 -19.06 -9.03 14.31
CA PRO A 89 -17.81 -9.69 14.70
C PRO A 89 -17.97 -10.41 16.05
N GLY A 90 -17.76 -11.73 16.08
CA GLY A 90 -17.72 -12.52 17.33
C GLY A 90 -18.31 -13.94 17.28
N LYS A 91 -19.04 -14.31 16.22
CA LYS A 91 -19.47 -15.70 15.96
C LYS A 91 -18.99 -16.11 14.58
N LYS A 92 -18.59 -17.38 14.39
CA LYS A 92 -18.12 -17.96 13.11
C LYS A 92 -18.87 -17.31 11.92
N GLU A 93 -18.14 -16.61 11.04
CA GLU A 93 -18.70 -15.92 9.88
C GLU A 93 -19.42 -16.92 8.96
N THR A 94 -20.71 -17.14 9.20
CA THR A 94 -21.59 -17.76 8.21
C THR A 94 -22.05 -16.65 7.27
N ARG A 95 -21.47 -16.61 6.06
CA ARG A 95 -21.96 -15.78 4.96
C ARG A 95 -23.35 -16.27 4.59
N ASN A 96 -24.37 -15.51 4.95
CA ASN A 96 -25.73 -15.79 4.54
C ASN A 96 -26.11 -14.80 3.44
N ASP A 97 -26.35 -15.32 2.25
CA ASP A 97 -26.94 -14.56 1.17
C ASP A 97 -28.43 -14.32 1.51
N ILE A 98 -28.79 -13.07 1.78
CA ILE A 98 -30.16 -12.68 2.11
C ILE A 98 -30.86 -12.25 0.82
N ARG A 99 -31.89 -13.00 0.42
CA ARG A 99 -32.83 -12.54 -0.60
C ARG A 99 -33.74 -11.48 0.00
N THR A 100 -33.75 -10.29 -0.59
CA THR A 100 -34.48 -9.13 -0.07
C THR A 100 -35.05 -8.31 -1.23
N THR A 101 -35.98 -7.40 -0.95
CA THR A 101 -36.43 -6.40 -1.96
C THR A 101 -35.46 -5.22 -2.01
N PHE A 102 -35.55 -4.41 -3.07
CA PHE A 102 -34.81 -3.16 -3.19
C PHE A 102 -35.06 -2.23 -1.99
N THR A 103 -36.33 -2.08 -1.57
CA THR A 103 -36.69 -1.25 -0.42
C THR A 103 -36.07 -1.75 0.88
N ALA A 104 -36.11 -3.06 1.11
CA ALA A 104 -35.53 -3.64 2.31
C ALA A 104 -33.99 -3.52 2.32
N ALA A 105 -33.33 -3.65 1.17
CA ALA A 105 -31.89 -3.40 1.04
C ALA A 105 -31.52 -1.93 1.29
N LEU A 106 -32.30 -0.97 0.77
CA LEU A 106 -32.06 0.46 1.01
C LEU A 106 -32.27 0.85 2.48
N LYS A 107 -33.28 0.28 3.15
CA LYS A 107 -33.49 0.46 4.58
C LYS A 107 -32.36 -0.13 5.41
N LEU A 108 -31.83 -1.29 5.00
CA LEU A 108 -30.69 -1.92 5.64
C LEU A 108 -29.44 -1.04 5.49
N LEU A 109 -29.21 -0.47 4.30
CA LEU A 109 -28.18 0.54 4.07
C LEU A 109 -28.35 1.72 5.02
N LEU A 110 -29.53 2.37 5.01
CA LEU A 110 -29.84 3.53 5.86
C LEU A 110 -29.58 3.26 7.34
N ASN A 111 -29.97 2.09 7.84
CA ASN A 111 -29.73 1.70 9.22
C ASN A 111 -28.24 1.60 9.52
N HIS A 112 -27.41 1.02 8.64
CA HIS A 112 -25.96 1.02 8.85
C HIS A 112 -25.34 2.41 8.87
N VAL A 113 -25.85 3.33 8.04
CA VAL A 113 -25.37 4.72 8.03
C VAL A 113 -25.74 5.44 9.32
N ARG A 114 -26.98 5.28 9.78
CA ARG A 114 -27.47 5.87 11.03
C ARG A 114 -26.83 5.25 12.27
N ASP A 115 -26.59 3.94 12.26
CA ASP A 115 -25.85 3.26 13.33
C ASP A 115 -24.42 3.83 13.41
N ALA A 116 -23.77 4.07 12.27
CA ALA A 116 -22.48 4.75 12.23
C ALA A 116 -22.58 6.18 12.77
N GLU A 117 -23.59 6.96 12.35
CA GLU A 117 -23.84 8.32 12.85
C GLU A 117 -24.05 8.37 14.37
N GLN A 118 -24.85 7.45 14.91
CA GLN A 118 -25.14 7.32 16.33
C GLN A 118 -23.89 6.87 17.10
N LEU A 119 -23.13 5.90 16.59
CA LEU A 119 -21.85 5.50 17.16
C LEU A 119 -20.89 6.67 17.25
N GLY A 120 -20.80 7.49 16.20
CA GLY A 120 -20.00 8.70 16.25
C GLY A 120 -20.53 9.73 17.24
N THR A 121 -21.84 9.98 17.27
CA THR A 121 -22.47 10.95 18.18
C THR A 121 -22.39 10.52 19.65
N GLU A 122 -22.43 9.21 19.93
CA GLU A 122 -22.17 8.65 21.26
C GLU A 122 -20.70 8.81 21.66
N LEU A 123 -19.77 8.79 20.69
CA LEU A 123 -18.35 9.08 20.92
C LEU A 123 -18.07 10.57 21.22
N ASP A 124 -18.84 11.51 20.65
CA ASP A 124 -18.66 12.96 20.89
C ASP A 124 -19.57 13.54 22.00
N GLY A 125 -20.79 13.02 22.17
CA GLY A 125 -21.78 13.46 23.17
C GLY A 125 -21.50 12.89 24.57
N SER A 126 -20.76 11.79 24.63
CA SER A 126 -19.89 11.53 25.76
C SER A 126 -18.78 12.57 25.68
N ALA A 127 -18.84 13.60 26.54
CA ALA A 127 -17.60 14.07 27.15
C ALA A 127 -17.01 12.86 27.86
N ALA A 128 -16.35 11.99 27.08
CA ALA A 128 -15.35 11.11 27.58
C ALA A 128 -14.38 12.08 28.26
N VAL A 129 -14.47 12.14 29.58
CA VAL A 129 -13.28 11.84 30.38
C VAL A 129 -12.54 10.82 29.53
N PRO A 130 -11.44 11.21 28.85
CA PRO A 130 -10.82 10.39 27.81
C PRO A 130 -10.79 9.02 28.43
N ARG A 131 -11.54 8.05 27.87
CA ARG A 131 -11.68 6.73 28.48
C ARG A 131 -10.24 6.34 28.66
N GLU A 132 -9.78 6.39 29.91
CA GLU A 132 -8.36 6.47 30.19
C GLU A 132 -7.88 5.15 29.64
N LEU A 133 -7.32 5.18 28.43
CA LEU A 133 -6.95 3.99 27.70
C LEU A 133 -5.98 3.37 28.66
N ALA A 134 -6.45 2.33 29.35
CA ALA A 134 -5.69 1.75 30.44
C ALA A 134 -4.31 1.53 29.83
N PRO A 135 -3.25 2.15 30.40
CA PRO A 135 -1.96 2.25 29.74
C PRO A 135 -1.62 0.87 29.21
N PRO A 136 -1.28 0.76 27.91
CA PRO A 136 -1.24 -0.54 27.25
C PRO A 136 -0.37 -1.49 28.06
N ASP A 137 -0.88 -2.70 28.27
CA ASP A 137 -0.24 -3.67 29.15
C ASP A 137 1.22 -3.88 28.73
N LYS A 138 2.15 -3.60 29.65
CA LYS A 138 3.59 -3.65 29.38
C LYS A 138 4.01 -5.00 28.78
N ARG A 139 3.41 -6.11 29.23
CA ARG A 139 3.73 -7.44 28.68
C ARG A 139 3.33 -7.56 27.21
N THR A 140 2.22 -6.95 26.81
CA THR A 140 1.76 -6.92 25.42
C THR A 140 2.72 -6.11 24.54
N ILE A 141 3.19 -4.96 25.04
CA ILE A 141 4.20 -4.13 24.36
C ILE A 141 5.54 -4.88 24.24
N ASP A 142 6.04 -5.44 25.34
CA ASP A 142 7.30 -6.21 25.35
C ASP A 142 7.23 -7.39 24.38
N ARG A 143 6.08 -8.07 24.27
CA ARG A 143 5.87 -9.12 23.27
C ARG A 143 5.93 -8.61 21.84
N LEU A 144 5.36 -7.43 21.57
CA LEU A 144 5.40 -6.81 20.24
C LEU A 144 6.84 -6.43 19.88
N VAL A 145 7.57 -5.78 20.78
CA VAL A 145 8.98 -5.39 20.58
C VAL A 145 9.85 -6.60 20.24
N ASN A 146 9.67 -7.72 20.95
CA ASN A 146 10.44 -8.94 20.70
C ASN A 146 10.00 -9.72 19.45
N LEU A 147 8.82 -9.42 18.91
CA LEU A 147 8.25 -10.12 17.77
C LEU A 147 8.58 -9.46 16.44
N VAL A 148 8.59 -8.13 16.41
CA VAL A 148 8.88 -7.35 15.19
C VAL A 148 10.36 -7.49 14.88
N PRO A 149 10.74 -8.04 13.71
CA PRO A 149 12.13 -8.18 13.35
C PRO A 149 12.71 -6.83 12.95
N GLU A 150 14.05 -6.75 12.96
CA GLU A 150 14.75 -5.68 12.27
C GLU A 150 14.47 -5.73 10.76
N GLN A 151 14.62 -4.58 10.11
CA GLN A 151 14.49 -4.49 8.65
C GLN A 151 15.51 -5.43 7.97
N LYS A 152 15.02 -6.18 6.99
CA LYS A 152 15.81 -7.14 6.25
C LYS A 152 16.48 -6.47 5.05
N LEU A 153 17.48 -7.16 4.54
CA LEU A 153 18.20 -6.74 3.36
C LEU A 153 17.27 -6.67 2.14
N ALA A 154 17.06 -5.45 1.63
CA ALA A 154 16.07 -5.13 0.60
C ALA A 154 16.53 -3.92 -0.23
N PRO A 155 15.86 -3.61 -1.35
CA PRO A 155 16.14 -2.39 -2.11
C PRO A 155 15.87 -1.12 -1.34
N VAL A 156 14.93 -1.15 -0.38
CA VAL A 156 14.49 0.02 0.38
C VAL A 156 14.46 -0.31 1.86
N GLN A 157 15.03 0.59 2.65
CA GLN A 157 14.86 0.62 4.09
C GLN A 157 14.18 1.95 4.46
N PHE A 158 13.51 1.96 5.60
CA PHE A 158 12.75 3.11 6.07
C PHE A 158 13.26 3.54 7.44
N LYS A 159 13.05 4.81 7.75
CA LYS A 159 13.21 5.34 9.10
C LYS A 159 12.03 6.23 9.44
N ILE A 160 11.74 6.33 10.73
CA ILE A 160 10.75 7.27 11.24
C ILE A 160 11.48 8.18 12.22
N HIS A 161 11.51 9.48 11.90
CA HIS A 161 12.10 10.50 12.74
C HIS A 161 11.01 11.49 13.13
N GLU A 162 10.77 11.66 14.43
CA GLU A 162 9.74 12.59 14.94
C GLU A 162 8.34 12.37 14.34
N GLY A 163 8.01 11.12 14.01
CA GLY A 163 6.73 10.75 13.39
C GLY A 163 6.69 10.87 11.86
N PHE A 164 7.78 11.35 11.23
CA PHE A 164 7.90 11.49 9.79
C PHE A 164 8.59 10.26 9.16
N LEU A 165 7.89 9.56 8.26
CA LEU A 165 8.41 8.40 7.55
C LEU A 165 9.26 8.84 6.35
N SER A 166 10.51 8.37 6.27
CA SER A 166 11.42 8.65 5.16
C SER A 166 12.17 7.38 4.72
N VAL A 167 12.76 7.42 3.52
CA VAL A 167 13.68 6.39 3.06
C VAL A 167 15.00 6.51 3.84
N ASP A 168 15.55 5.36 4.22
CA ASP A 168 16.85 5.29 4.89
C ASP A 168 17.92 4.76 3.94
N HIS A 169 18.61 5.67 3.27
CA HIS A 169 19.68 5.34 2.33
C HIS A 169 20.88 4.73 3.03
N GLN A 170 21.26 3.54 2.57
CA GLN A 170 22.42 2.84 3.08
C GLN A 170 23.59 2.97 2.08
N PRO A 171 24.78 3.40 2.53
CA PRO A 171 25.92 3.50 1.64
C PRO A 171 26.30 2.12 1.11
N SER A 172 26.64 2.04 -0.18
CA SER A 172 27.09 0.79 -0.79
C SER A 172 28.53 0.51 -0.39
N VAL A 173 28.75 -0.41 0.55
CA VAL A 173 30.10 -0.76 1.03
C VAL A 173 30.63 -1.98 0.29
N ALA A 174 31.62 -1.76 -0.59
CA ALA A 174 32.39 -2.84 -1.21
C ALA A 174 33.30 -3.52 -0.17
N SER A 175 33.83 -4.71 -0.52
CA SER A 175 34.83 -5.37 0.35
C SER A 175 36.06 -4.47 0.50
N ASN A 176 36.70 -4.44 1.67
CA ASN A 176 37.89 -3.59 1.93
C ASN A 176 39.01 -3.75 0.90
N ARG A 177 39.10 -4.92 0.25
CA ARG A 177 40.09 -5.20 -0.79
C ARG A 177 39.75 -4.57 -2.13
N ASP A 178 38.46 -4.33 -2.38
CA ASP A 178 37.92 -3.95 -3.68
C ASP A 178 37.44 -2.50 -3.74
N ILE A 179 37.41 -1.75 -2.62
CA ILE A 179 36.89 -0.37 -2.55
C ILE A 179 37.43 0.52 -3.69
N LYS A 180 38.75 0.59 -3.87
CA LYS A 180 39.36 1.41 -4.93
C LYS A 180 38.94 0.97 -6.34
N SER A 181 38.82 -0.35 -6.55
CA SER A 181 38.39 -0.90 -7.83
C SER A 181 36.92 -0.60 -8.09
N ALA A 182 36.06 -0.72 -7.07
CA ALA A 182 34.65 -0.38 -7.14
C ALA A 182 34.45 1.12 -7.43
N ASP A 183 35.19 1.99 -6.75
CA ASP A 183 35.12 3.45 -6.97
C ASP A 183 35.54 3.82 -8.40
N SER A 184 36.68 3.31 -8.88
CA SER A 184 37.12 3.55 -10.27
C SER A 184 36.15 2.98 -11.29
N ALA A 185 35.57 1.80 -11.05
CA ALA A 185 34.55 1.22 -11.93
C ALA A 185 33.29 2.08 -11.95
N ARG A 186 32.85 2.59 -10.79
CA ARG A 186 31.69 3.47 -10.68
C ARG A 186 31.90 4.78 -11.43
N GLU A 187 33.05 5.42 -11.29
CA GLU A 187 33.37 6.66 -12.04
C GLU A 187 33.30 6.44 -13.55
N ALA A 188 33.88 5.34 -14.05
CA ALA A 188 33.82 4.99 -15.46
C ALA A 188 32.38 4.71 -15.92
N LEU A 189 31.60 3.98 -15.11
CA LEU A 189 30.20 3.69 -15.40
C LEU A 189 29.34 4.95 -15.42
N VAL A 190 29.57 5.89 -14.48
CA VAL A 190 28.87 7.17 -14.44
C VAL A 190 29.15 7.96 -15.70
N SER A 191 30.41 8.04 -16.14
CA SER A 191 30.76 8.70 -17.39
C SER A 191 30.10 8.03 -18.60
N GLN A 192 30.12 6.70 -18.65
CA GLN A 192 29.51 5.93 -19.74
C GLN A 192 27.99 6.11 -19.79
N GLY A 193 27.32 6.09 -18.63
CA GLY A 193 25.87 6.21 -18.52
C GLY A 193 25.37 7.58 -18.96
N LYS A 194 26.11 8.67 -18.67
CA LYS A 194 25.80 10.00 -19.21
C LYS A 194 25.77 10.02 -20.75
N THR A 195 26.75 9.40 -21.40
CA THR A 195 26.76 9.27 -22.86
C THR A 195 25.58 8.45 -23.37
N VAL A 196 25.23 7.35 -22.69
CA VAL A 196 24.05 6.53 -23.05
C VAL A 196 22.76 7.34 -22.97
N VAL A 197 22.55 8.10 -21.88
CA VAL A 197 21.38 8.96 -21.70
C VAL A 197 21.29 10.02 -22.79
N GLU A 198 22.40 10.69 -23.11
CA GLU A 198 22.44 11.70 -24.18
C GLU A 198 22.09 11.13 -25.55
N GLU A 199 22.59 9.94 -25.87
CA GLU A 199 22.32 9.30 -27.16
C GLU A 199 20.90 8.77 -27.27
N LEU A 200 20.37 8.18 -26.19
CA LEU A 200 18.97 7.77 -26.12
C LEU A 200 18.05 8.98 -26.27
N GLY A 201 18.35 10.10 -25.60
CA GLY A 201 17.59 11.35 -25.75
C GLY A 201 17.62 11.97 -27.14
N ARG A 202 18.59 11.59 -28.00
CA ARG A 202 18.65 11.97 -29.43
C ARG A 202 18.04 10.91 -30.35
N SER A 203 17.69 9.75 -29.82
CA SER A 203 17.05 8.67 -30.56
C SER A 203 15.53 8.81 -30.51
N ASN A 204 14.81 7.99 -31.30
CA ASN A 204 13.35 7.93 -31.26
C ASN A 204 12.83 6.99 -30.15
N CYS A 205 13.60 6.80 -29.07
CA CYS A 205 13.21 5.87 -28.01
C CYS A 205 12.04 6.43 -27.18
N ASP A 206 11.22 5.53 -26.66
CA ASP A 206 10.15 5.88 -25.73
C ASP A 206 10.67 6.68 -24.52
N THR A 207 9.97 7.76 -24.17
CA THR A 207 10.37 8.66 -23.07
C THR A 207 10.41 7.95 -21.72
N ARG A 208 9.51 6.99 -21.47
CA ARG A 208 9.47 6.22 -20.21
C ARG A 208 10.69 5.32 -20.09
N PHE A 209 11.16 4.79 -21.21
CA PHE A 209 12.40 4.01 -21.22
C PHE A 209 13.61 4.90 -20.90
N LEU A 210 13.69 6.09 -21.49
CA LEU A 210 14.73 7.07 -21.16
C LEU A 210 14.72 7.44 -19.67
N GLU A 211 13.54 7.72 -19.10
CA GLU A 211 13.39 8.04 -17.66
C GLU A 211 13.87 6.90 -16.76
N THR A 212 13.67 5.65 -17.17
CA THR A 212 14.16 4.47 -16.43
C THR A 212 15.69 4.42 -16.43
N ILE A 213 16.33 4.69 -17.57
CA ILE A 213 17.81 4.76 -17.67
C ILE A 213 18.36 5.95 -16.87
N ILE A 214 17.69 7.10 -16.89
CA ILE A 214 18.06 8.26 -16.06
C ILE A 214 17.99 7.90 -14.58
N SER A 215 16.95 7.18 -14.15
CA SER A 215 16.79 6.74 -12.75
C SER A 215 17.90 5.79 -12.32
N LEU A 216 18.26 4.82 -13.19
CA LEU A 216 19.42 3.95 -12.98
C LEU A 216 20.71 4.75 -12.80
N GLN A 217 20.95 5.72 -13.69
CA GLN A 217 22.15 6.55 -13.68
C GLN A 217 22.22 7.44 -12.43
N SER A 218 21.12 8.07 -12.04
CA SER A 218 21.03 8.86 -10.81
C SER A 218 21.41 8.03 -9.59
N LYS A 219 20.91 6.78 -9.51
CA LYS A 219 21.22 5.88 -8.40
C LYS A 219 22.69 5.43 -8.38
N LEU A 220 23.26 5.17 -9.56
CA LEU A 220 24.69 4.87 -9.70
C LEU A 220 25.57 6.05 -9.24
N GLU A 221 25.16 7.28 -9.52
CA GLU A 221 25.85 8.50 -9.09
C GLU A 221 25.81 8.70 -7.57
N ALA A 222 24.66 8.46 -6.94
CA ALA A 222 24.45 8.56 -5.50
C ALA A 222 25.29 7.54 -4.69
N ALA A 223 25.64 6.40 -5.28
CA ALA A 223 26.45 5.34 -4.67
C ALA A 223 25.85 4.72 -3.39
N ASP A 224 24.52 4.77 -3.27
CA ASP A 224 23.75 4.17 -2.19
C ASP A 224 22.85 3.03 -2.70
N ASP A 225 22.36 2.22 -1.77
CA ASP A 225 21.35 1.17 -1.98
C ASP A 225 21.66 0.26 -3.18
N VAL A 226 22.80 -0.45 -3.12
CA VAL A 226 23.26 -1.34 -4.20
C VAL A 226 22.21 -2.35 -4.68
N ILE A 227 21.31 -2.76 -3.80
CA ILE A 227 20.22 -3.69 -4.15
C ILE A 227 19.21 -2.98 -5.05
N GLN A 228 18.83 -1.74 -4.73
CA GLN A 228 17.97 -0.93 -5.59
C GLN A 228 18.63 -0.71 -6.96
N LEU A 229 19.92 -0.38 -6.99
CA LEU A 229 20.67 -0.26 -8.24
C LEU A 229 20.62 -1.56 -9.07
N GLY A 230 20.80 -2.71 -8.43
CA GLY A 230 20.70 -4.02 -9.09
C GLY A 230 19.32 -4.33 -9.64
N ILE A 231 18.25 -4.00 -8.90
CA ILE A 231 16.85 -4.17 -9.33
C ILE A 231 16.52 -3.26 -10.51
N LEU A 232 16.94 -1.99 -10.44
CA LEU A 232 16.77 -1.04 -11.54
C LEU A 232 17.50 -1.53 -12.79
N ASN A 233 18.72 -2.04 -12.65
CA ASN A 233 19.49 -2.53 -13.80
C ASN A 233 18.81 -3.75 -14.47
N ILE A 234 18.19 -4.64 -13.68
CA ILE A 234 17.38 -5.74 -14.22
C ILE A 234 16.18 -5.21 -15.00
N SER A 235 15.48 -4.20 -14.46
CA SER A 235 14.35 -3.56 -15.16
C SER A 235 14.79 -2.90 -16.47
N CYS A 236 15.91 -2.17 -16.45
CA CYS A 236 16.49 -1.55 -17.64
C CYS A 236 16.85 -2.59 -18.72
N ASP A 237 17.40 -3.74 -18.33
CA ASP A 237 17.70 -4.85 -19.26
C ASP A 237 16.44 -5.40 -19.93
N GLU A 238 15.38 -5.63 -19.15
CA GLU A 238 14.10 -6.10 -19.68
C GLU A 238 13.43 -5.09 -20.62
N MET A 239 13.51 -3.79 -20.31
CA MET A 239 13.01 -2.75 -21.19
C MET A 239 13.87 -2.61 -22.45
N ALA A 240 15.20 -2.65 -22.33
CA ALA A 240 16.12 -2.56 -23.46
C ALA A 240 15.86 -3.66 -24.51
N LYS A 241 15.53 -4.88 -24.07
CA LYS A 241 15.14 -5.98 -24.96
C LYS A 241 13.87 -5.69 -25.76
N ARG A 242 12.92 -4.97 -25.19
CA ARG A 242 11.64 -4.61 -25.86
C ARG A 242 11.84 -3.51 -26.89
N TYR A 243 12.71 -2.55 -26.60
CA TYR A 243 12.97 -1.39 -27.47
C TYR A 243 14.15 -1.60 -28.43
N ASP A 244 14.77 -2.78 -28.46
CA ASP A 244 15.97 -3.05 -29.26
C ASP A 244 15.79 -2.75 -30.76
N ALA A 245 14.60 -3.02 -31.30
CA ALA A 245 14.27 -2.78 -32.71
C ALA A 245 14.10 -1.28 -33.06
N GLU A 246 13.91 -0.42 -32.06
CA GLU A 246 13.73 1.03 -32.23
C GLU A 246 15.06 1.79 -32.16
N LEU A 247 16.11 1.14 -31.67
CA LEU A 247 17.42 1.74 -31.48
C LEU A 247 18.34 1.43 -32.68
N SER A 248 19.27 2.36 -32.96
CA SER A 248 20.37 2.04 -33.86
C SER A 248 21.27 0.96 -33.23
N GLY A 249 21.88 0.11 -34.05
CA GLY A 249 22.74 -0.97 -33.56
C GLY A 249 23.89 -0.49 -32.66
N ALA A 250 24.43 0.71 -32.92
CA ALA A 250 25.48 1.31 -32.10
C ALA A 250 24.96 1.73 -30.71
N VAL A 251 23.78 2.38 -30.65
CA VAL A 251 23.16 2.81 -29.39
C VAL A 251 22.74 1.58 -28.56
N ALA A 252 22.11 0.58 -29.20
CA ALA A 252 21.73 -0.66 -28.55
C ALA A 252 22.95 -1.41 -27.97
N ALA A 253 24.05 -1.51 -28.73
CA ALA A 253 25.27 -2.14 -28.27
C ALA A 253 25.89 -1.41 -27.07
N ARG A 254 25.93 -0.07 -27.11
CA ARG A 254 26.45 0.75 -26.02
C ARG A 254 25.60 0.62 -24.76
N LEU A 255 24.28 0.63 -24.91
CA LEU A 255 23.33 0.45 -23.81
C LEU A 255 23.49 -0.92 -23.14
N ARG A 256 23.56 -2.00 -23.93
CA ARG A 256 23.83 -3.36 -23.40
C ARG A 256 25.16 -3.44 -22.68
N ALA A 257 26.21 -2.85 -23.25
CA ALA A 257 27.52 -2.80 -22.60
C ALA A 257 27.46 -2.08 -21.25
N HIS A 258 26.71 -0.98 -21.15
CA HIS A 258 26.51 -0.25 -19.90
C HIS A 258 25.74 -1.09 -18.87
N ILE A 259 24.58 -1.66 -19.24
CA ILE A 259 23.75 -2.52 -18.37
C ILE A 259 24.55 -3.72 -17.83
N ASN A 260 25.33 -4.38 -18.70
CA ASN A 260 26.18 -5.50 -18.29
C ASN A 260 27.30 -5.06 -17.33
N SER A 261 27.86 -3.88 -17.55
CA SER A 261 28.92 -3.35 -16.70
C SER A 261 28.39 -2.90 -15.33
N VAL A 262 27.17 -2.35 -15.27
CA VAL A 262 26.46 -2.08 -14.00
C VAL A 262 26.16 -3.39 -13.27
N ALA A 263 25.70 -4.43 -13.97
CA ALA A 263 25.49 -5.75 -13.35
C ALA A 263 26.78 -6.32 -12.75
N ALA A 264 27.90 -6.20 -13.46
CA ALA A 264 29.22 -6.63 -12.99
C ALA A 264 29.71 -5.80 -11.79
N TYR A 265 29.42 -4.49 -11.78
CA TYR A 265 29.70 -3.62 -10.64
C TYR A 265 28.91 -4.03 -9.39
N VAL A 266 27.58 -4.15 -9.51
CA VAL A 266 26.69 -4.55 -8.42
C VAL A 266 27.07 -5.93 -7.85
N ALA A 267 27.55 -6.86 -8.69
CA ALA A 267 28.01 -8.18 -8.26
C ALA A 267 29.22 -8.17 -7.30
N GLN A 268 29.98 -7.07 -7.23
CA GLN A 268 31.10 -6.92 -6.31
C GLN A 268 30.66 -6.76 -4.85
N PHE A 269 29.39 -6.37 -4.62
CA PHE A 269 28.88 -6.04 -3.28
C PHE A 269 28.32 -7.29 -2.57
N PRO A 270 28.73 -7.55 -1.31
CA PRO A 270 28.22 -8.68 -0.53
C PRO A 270 26.71 -8.67 -0.34
N ASP A 271 26.14 -7.49 -0.16
CA ASP A 271 24.71 -7.30 0.08
C ASP A 271 23.88 -7.76 -1.12
N TRP A 272 24.27 -7.37 -2.33
CA TRP A 272 23.62 -7.86 -3.54
C TRP A 272 23.65 -9.39 -3.63
N ARG A 273 24.79 -10.02 -3.32
CA ARG A 273 24.90 -11.49 -3.36
C ARG A 273 23.93 -12.15 -2.39
N ARG A 274 23.93 -11.73 -1.12
CA ARG A 274 23.00 -12.23 -0.08
C ARG A 274 21.55 -12.01 -0.48
N TYR A 275 21.24 -10.85 -1.04
CA TYR A 275 19.91 -10.55 -1.58
C TYR A 275 19.49 -11.58 -2.63
N THR A 276 20.36 -11.82 -3.64
CA THR A 276 20.04 -12.73 -4.73
C THR A 276 19.93 -14.19 -4.30
N GLU A 277 20.71 -14.61 -3.29
CA GLU A 277 20.62 -15.94 -2.66
C GLU A 277 19.27 -16.11 -1.95
N ASN A 278 18.88 -15.12 -1.15
CA ASN A 278 17.59 -15.13 -0.46
C ASN A 278 16.41 -15.10 -1.45
N ALA A 279 16.53 -14.35 -2.54
CA ALA A 279 15.51 -14.30 -3.58
C ALA A 279 15.34 -15.64 -4.32
N ALA A 280 16.40 -16.44 -4.43
CA ALA A 280 16.39 -17.70 -5.18
C ALA A 280 15.58 -18.81 -4.49
N VAL A 281 15.54 -18.80 -3.15
CA VAL A 281 14.84 -19.82 -2.35
C VAL A 281 13.38 -19.49 -2.06
N VAL A 282 12.92 -18.30 -2.47
CA VAL A 282 11.54 -17.87 -2.26
C VAL A 282 10.64 -18.36 -3.39
N GLU A 283 9.52 -18.95 -3.00
CA GLU A 283 8.47 -19.39 -3.91
C GLU A 283 7.30 -18.41 -3.86
N LEU A 284 7.11 -17.68 -4.96
CA LEU A 284 6.01 -16.76 -5.17
C LEU A 284 5.30 -17.18 -6.45
N ASP A 285 3.98 -17.31 -6.39
CA ASP A 285 3.18 -17.56 -7.58
C ASP A 285 2.72 -16.24 -8.23
N GLU A 286 2.20 -16.32 -9.46
CA GLU A 286 1.73 -15.13 -10.18
C GLU A 286 0.60 -14.38 -9.44
N SER A 287 -0.25 -15.10 -8.70
CA SER A 287 -1.34 -14.47 -7.96
C SER A 287 -0.81 -13.61 -6.83
N ASP A 288 0.27 -14.04 -6.19
CA ASP A 288 0.94 -13.29 -5.13
C ASP A 288 1.55 -12.02 -5.65
N ILE A 289 2.23 -12.13 -6.78
CA ILE A 289 2.87 -10.99 -7.44
C ILE A 289 1.80 -9.98 -7.84
N ARG A 290 0.72 -10.41 -8.50
CA ARG A 290 -0.40 -9.53 -8.88
C ARG A 290 -1.03 -8.85 -7.66
N LYS A 291 -1.32 -9.61 -6.60
CA LYS A 291 -1.93 -9.06 -5.38
C LYS A 291 -1.00 -8.04 -4.70
N SER A 292 0.30 -8.29 -4.70
CA SER A 292 1.27 -7.41 -4.06
C SER A 292 1.52 -6.13 -4.85
N VAL A 293 1.50 -6.20 -6.18
CA VAL A 293 1.51 -5.02 -7.05
C VAL A 293 0.26 -4.16 -6.78
N GLY A 294 -0.93 -4.76 -6.71
CA GLY A 294 -2.17 -4.03 -6.41
C GLY A 294 -2.16 -3.36 -5.04
N ILE A 295 -1.66 -4.05 -4.01
CA ILE A 295 -1.53 -3.44 -2.67
C ILE A 295 -0.44 -2.37 -2.66
N ALA A 296 0.65 -2.52 -3.43
CA ALA A 296 1.65 -1.47 -3.58
C ALA A 296 1.08 -0.22 -4.26
N ASP A 297 0.14 -0.35 -5.21
CA ASP A 297 -0.57 0.79 -5.79
C ASP A 297 -1.39 1.55 -4.74
N GLU A 298 -2.12 0.81 -3.90
CA GLU A 298 -2.89 1.39 -2.79
C GLU A 298 -1.96 2.11 -1.81
N ILE A 299 -0.85 1.49 -1.42
CA ILE A 299 0.17 2.08 -0.54
C ILE A 299 0.72 3.38 -1.14
N VAL A 300 1.14 3.35 -2.41
CA VAL A 300 1.70 4.53 -3.08
C VAL A 300 0.68 5.67 -3.11
N SER A 301 -0.59 5.38 -3.42
CA SER A 301 -1.65 6.40 -3.43
C SER A 301 -1.85 7.00 -2.05
N SER A 302 -2.13 6.18 -1.04
CA SER A 302 -2.43 6.66 0.30
C SER A 302 -1.26 7.37 0.98
N LEU A 303 -0.02 6.92 0.75
CA LEU A 303 1.17 7.60 1.29
C LEU A 303 1.41 8.95 0.59
N SER A 304 1.05 9.08 -0.68
CA SER A 304 1.16 10.35 -1.41
C SER A 304 0.14 11.40 -0.94
N ASP A 305 -0.98 10.96 -0.36
CA ASP A 305 -2.03 11.83 0.18
C ASP A 305 -1.71 12.36 1.59
N GLU A 306 -0.58 11.96 2.19
CA GLU A 306 -0.18 12.32 3.56
C GLU A 306 1.20 13.04 3.61
N PRO A 307 1.41 14.15 2.88
CA PRO A 307 2.73 14.81 2.76
C PRO A 307 3.24 15.43 4.07
N GLU A 308 2.36 15.61 5.07
CA GLU A 308 2.77 16.08 6.40
C GLU A 308 3.46 14.98 7.22
N LEU A 309 3.24 13.71 6.87
CA LEU A 309 3.70 12.56 7.63
C LEU A 309 4.75 11.73 6.88
N ILE A 310 4.75 11.83 5.55
CA ILE A 310 5.52 10.96 4.67
C ILE A 310 6.40 11.80 3.76
N ASP A 311 7.68 11.47 3.71
CA ASP A 311 8.60 11.99 2.70
C ASP A 311 8.11 11.56 1.31
N PRO A 312 7.96 12.48 0.33
CA PRO A 312 7.57 12.14 -1.04
C PRO A 312 8.45 11.07 -1.69
N GLU A 313 9.69 10.90 -1.22
CA GLU A 313 10.58 9.84 -1.67
C GLU A 313 10.08 8.43 -1.34
N VAL A 314 9.33 8.25 -0.25
CA VAL A 314 8.78 6.94 0.17
C VAL A 314 7.82 6.38 -0.89
N PRO A 315 6.70 7.04 -1.24
CA PRO A 315 5.81 6.53 -2.28
C PRO A 315 6.50 6.49 -3.65
N HIS A 316 7.40 7.45 -3.96
CA HIS A 316 8.15 7.43 -5.22
C HIS A 316 9.02 6.16 -5.34
N THR A 317 9.74 5.82 -4.30
CA THR A 317 10.64 4.66 -4.27
C THR A 317 9.86 3.34 -4.30
N ILE A 318 8.75 3.23 -3.57
CA ILE A 318 7.89 2.04 -3.64
C ILE A 318 7.32 1.87 -5.05
N LYS A 319 6.88 2.97 -5.68
CA LYS A 319 6.41 2.97 -7.07
C LYS A 319 7.49 2.48 -8.03
N LEU A 320 8.73 2.97 -7.88
CA LEU A 320 9.86 2.57 -8.71
C LEU A 320 10.16 1.06 -8.59
N ILE A 321 10.17 0.51 -7.37
CA ILE A 321 10.36 -0.93 -7.16
C ILE A 321 9.19 -1.74 -7.75
N LYS A 322 7.96 -1.27 -7.58
CA LYS A 322 6.77 -1.89 -8.19
C LYS A 322 6.87 -1.89 -9.72
N GLU A 323 7.29 -0.79 -10.33
CA GLU A 323 7.48 -0.70 -11.79
C GLU A 323 8.57 -1.65 -12.28
N ALA A 324 9.62 -1.90 -11.49
CA ALA A 324 10.65 -2.89 -11.79
C ALA A 324 10.13 -4.34 -11.81
N VAL A 325 9.00 -4.64 -11.17
CA VAL A 325 8.32 -5.95 -11.29
C VAL A 325 7.76 -6.13 -12.72
N GLY A 326 7.32 -5.05 -13.36
CA GLY A 326 6.79 -5.07 -14.72
C GLY A 326 5.49 -5.85 -14.84
N ASP A 327 5.42 -6.78 -15.80
CA ASP A 327 4.28 -7.68 -15.97
C ASP A 327 4.33 -8.80 -14.92
N PRO A 328 3.36 -8.89 -13.98
CA PRO A 328 3.35 -9.92 -12.95
C PRO A 328 3.44 -11.36 -13.46
N ASN A 329 2.97 -11.62 -14.68
CA ASN A 329 2.98 -12.97 -15.26
C ASN A 329 4.36 -13.36 -15.83
N ARG A 330 5.25 -12.38 -15.99
CA ARG A 330 6.61 -12.54 -16.54
C ARG A 330 7.68 -11.97 -15.60
N ALA A 331 7.28 -11.62 -14.38
CA ALA A 331 8.15 -10.96 -13.43
C ALA A 331 9.28 -11.90 -13.02
N LEU A 332 10.49 -11.36 -12.99
CA LEU A 332 11.65 -12.09 -12.50
C LEU A 332 11.52 -12.25 -10.99
N LYS A 333 11.81 -13.46 -10.46
CA LYS A 333 11.74 -13.74 -9.01
C LYS A 333 12.44 -12.67 -8.16
N ARG A 334 13.58 -12.16 -8.63
CA ARG A 334 14.37 -11.12 -7.94
C ARG A 334 13.63 -9.78 -7.87
N THR A 335 12.89 -9.37 -8.89
CA THR A 335 12.15 -8.09 -8.86
C THR A 335 10.87 -8.22 -8.05
N SER A 336 10.17 -9.35 -8.15
CA SER A 336 9.03 -9.65 -7.27
C SER A 336 9.45 -9.65 -5.79
N TYR A 337 10.52 -10.37 -5.46
CA TYR A 337 11.04 -10.44 -4.10
C TYR A 337 11.45 -9.06 -3.53
N ALA A 338 11.94 -8.18 -4.40
CA ALA A 338 12.31 -6.81 -4.04
C ALA A 338 11.10 -6.05 -3.51
N LEU A 339 9.97 -6.12 -4.21
CA LEU A 339 8.73 -5.50 -3.76
C LEU A 339 8.30 -6.06 -2.40
N PHE A 340 8.28 -7.39 -2.23
CA PHE A 340 7.91 -8.02 -0.95
C PHE A 340 8.78 -7.55 0.21
N ARG A 341 10.11 -7.56 0.04
CA ARG A 341 11.03 -7.15 1.11
C ARG A 341 10.93 -5.66 1.42
N THR A 342 10.72 -4.81 0.40
CA THR A 342 10.43 -3.39 0.61
C THR A 342 9.16 -3.21 1.46
N LEU A 343 8.07 -3.90 1.14
CA LEU A 343 6.83 -3.80 1.92
C LEU A 343 6.99 -4.37 3.34
N GLU A 344 7.73 -5.46 3.51
CA GLU A 344 8.04 -6.01 4.84
C GLU A 344 8.85 -5.04 5.71
N ASN A 345 9.82 -4.35 5.11
CA ASN A 345 10.64 -3.35 5.80
C ASN A 345 9.80 -2.16 6.25
N LEU A 346 8.86 -1.70 5.40
CA LEU A 346 7.89 -0.68 5.77
C LEU A 346 7.09 -1.11 7.00
N PHE A 347 6.55 -2.34 6.99
CA PHE A 347 5.78 -2.87 8.11
C PHE A 347 6.61 -3.00 9.37
N SER A 348 7.82 -3.55 9.26
CA SER A 348 8.74 -3.71 10.39
C SER A 348 9.01 -2.37 11.06
N LYS A 349 9.31 -1.33 10.25
CA LYS A 349 9.62 -0.01 10.79
C LYS A 349 8.44 0.68 11.46
N VAL A 350 7.24 0.57 10.87
CA VAL A 350 6.03 1.19 11.43
C VAL A 350 5.56 0.45 12.69
N PHE A 351 5.72 -0.87 12.74
CA PHE A 351 5.37 -1.65 13.93
C PHE A 351 6.37 -1.40 15.07
N GLU A 352 7.66 -1.28 14.77
CA GLU A 352 8.69 -0.85 15.73
C GLU A 352 8.34 0.52 16.32
N PHE A 353 7.98 1.48 15.46
CA PHE A 353 7.52 2.80 15.87
C PHE A 353 6.27 2.74 16.74
N GLY A 354 5.28 1.94 16.36
CA GLY A 354 4.06 1.74 17.14
C GLY A 354 4.31 1.12 18.52
N ALA A 355 5.23 0.15 18.62
CA ALA A 355 5.63 -0.44 19.88
C ALA A 355 6.34 0.57 20.79
N ALA A 356 7.26 1.37 20.24
CA ALA A 356 7.94 2.44 20.97
C ALA A 356 6.96 3.52 21.45
N PHE A 357 6.01 3.93 20.60
CA PHE A 357 4.96 4.87 20.95
C PHE A 357 4.06 4.34 22.08
N ALA A 358 3.64 3.07 22.00
CA ALA A 358 2.86 2.42 23.05
C ALA A 358 3.62 2.34 24.39
N SER A 359 4.92 2.05 24.35
CA SER A 359 5.80 2.04 25.52
C SER A 359 5.90 3.41 26.18
N ASP A 360 6.06 4.47 25.39
CA ASP A 360 6.11 5.85 25.87
C ASP A 360 4.76 6.29 26.47
N LEU A 361 3.63 5.83 25.92
CA LEU A 361 2.29 6.02 26.50
C LEU A 361 2.14 5.31 27.85
N ALA A 362 2.57 4.05 27.95
CA ALA A 362 2.45 3.26 29.17
C ALA A 362 3.31 3.79 30.32
N THR A 363 4.43 4.43 30.00
CA THR A 363 5.36 5.02 30.98
C THR A 363 5.03 6.47 31.34
N GLN A 364 4.00 7.08 30.72
CA GLN A 364 3.57 8.47 30.93
C GLN A 364 4.70 9.52 30.79
N THR A 365 5.73 9.22 29.99
CA THR A 365 6.87 10.12 29.80
C THR A 365 6.49 11.26 28.85
N SER A 366 5.86 12.31 29.38
CA SER A 366 5.29 13.44 28.63
C SER A 366 6.27 14.14 27.67
N THR A 367 7.57 14.09 27.97
CA THR A 367 8.63 14.71 27.17
C THR A 367 8.89 14.03 25.83
N ARG A 368 8.56 12.74 25.67
CA ARG A 368 8.71 12.03 24.39
C ARG A 368 7.46 12.16 23.54
N LEU A 369 6.26 12.09 24.11
CA LEU A 369 5.01 12.30 23.38
C LEU A 369 4.96 13.66 22.67
N ALA A 370 5.57 14.70 23.25
CA ALA A 370 5.68 16.02 22.63
C ALA A 370 6.61 16.05 21.40
N LYS A 371 7.56 15.11 21.28
CA LYS A 371 8.51 15.01 20.14
C LYS A 371 7.91 14.36 18.90
N TRP A 372 6.78 13.66 19.00
CA TRP A 372 6.31 12.73 17.94
C TRP A 372 5.25 13.36 17.03
N GLY A 373 5.10 14.69 17.09
CA GLY A 373 3.86 15.32 16.65
C GLY A 373 2.67 14.81 17.48
N SER A 374 1.47 15.34 17.25
CA SER A 374 0.30 14.94 18.03
C SER A 374 0.05 13.42 18.00
N ARG A 375 -0.57 12.85 19.05
CA ARG A 375 -0.96 11.41 19.09
C ARG A 375 -1.77 10.96 17.86
N ALA A 376 -2.46 11.89 17.20
CA ALA A 376 -3.24 11.64 15.99
C ALA A 376 -2.35 11.28 14.78
N VAL A 377 -1.18 11.90 14.68
CA VAL A 377 -0.20 11.65 13.60
C VAL A 377 0.35 10.23 13.69
N ALA A 378 0.87 9.86 14.85
CA ALA A 378 1.40 8.52 15.09
C ALA A 378 0.32 7.44 14.91
N GLY A 379 -0.89 7.68 15.40
CA GLY A 379 -2.02 6.78 15.22
C GLY A 379 -2.42 6.60 13.76
N GLY A 380 -2.50 7.69 12.98
CA GLY A 380 -2.86 7.65 11.56
C GLY A 380 -1.93 6.77 10.73
N LEU A 381 -0.62 6.97 10.85
CA LEU A 381 0.38 6.17 10.14
C LEU A 381 0.28 4.69 10.47
N ILE A 382 0.13 4.36 11.76
CA ILE A 382 0.04 2.98 12.22
C ILE A 382 -1.23 2.31 11.68
N THR A 383 -2.38 2.95 11.79
CA THR A 383 -3.67 2.38 11.35
C THR A 383 -3.68 2.15 9.84
N LEU A 384 -3.13 3.08 9.04
CA LEU A 384 -2.97 2.89 7.59
C LEU A 384 -2.17 1.62 7.28
N VAL A 385 -1.00 1.49 7.89
CA VAL A 385 -0.07 0.38 7.62
C VAL A 385 -0.61 -0.96 8.13
N LEU A 386 -1.36 -0.97 9.24
CA LEU A 386 -2.04 -2.17 9.73
C LEU A 386 -3.04 -2.75 8.72
N GLY A 387 -3.74 -1.88 7.97
CA GLY A 387 -4.64 -2.30 6.89
C GLY A 387 -3.91 -3.10 5.81
N TRP A 388 -2.81 -2.54 5.29
CA TRP A 388 -2.01 -3.18 4.23
C TRP A 388 -1.29 -4.45 4.70
N ALA A 389 -0.74 -4.42 5.92
CA ALA A 389 -0.13 -5.59 6.54
C ALA A 389 -1.14 -6.75 6.68
N GLY A 390 -2.38 -6.44 7.05
CA GLY A 390 -3.48 -7.41 7.08
C GLY A 390 -3.77 -7.99 5.69
N ALA A 391 -3.84 -7.15 4.65
CA ALA A 391 -4.13 -7.57 3.29
C ALA A 391 -3.04 -8.52 2.70
N LEU A 392 -1.77 -8.31 3.07
CA LEU A 392 -0.63 -9.12 2.60
C LEU A 392 -0.31 -10.35 3.46
N THR A 393 -0.95 -10.49 4.63
CA THR A 393 -0.70 -11.60 5.56
C THR A 393 -0.72 -13.00 4.89
N PRO A 394 -1.70 -13.36 4.03
CA PRO A 394 -1.71 -14.68 3.39
C PRO A 394 -0.50 -14.96 2.49
N ILE A 395 0.15 -13.91 1.97
CA ILE A 395 1.35 -14.05 1.15
C ILE A 395 2.58 -14.18 2.06
N PHE A 396 2.71 -13.28 3.05
CA PHE A 396 3.82 -13.31 4.00
C PHE A 396 3.91 -14.60 4.83
N GLN A 397 2.78 -15.27 5.11
CA GLN A 397 2.80 -16.56 5.81
C GLN A 397 3.51 -17.67 5.04
N ARG A 398 3.69 -17.54 3.72
CA ARG A 398 4.47 -18.48 2.90
C ARG A 398 5.94 -18.11 2.78
N LEU A 399 6.31 -16.89 3.16
CA LEU A 399 7.71 -16.45 3.14
C LEU A 399 8.43 -16.95 4.40
N PRO A 400 9.65 -17.50 4.24
CA PRO A 400 10.52 -17.76 5.37
C PRO A 400 10.70 -16.49 6.21
N ASP A 401 10.60 -16.65 7.53
CA ASP A 401 10.85 -15.60 8.51
C ASP A 401 9.86 -14.44 8.54
N ALA A 402 8.69 -14.56 7.89
CA ALA A 402 7.63 -13.53 7.91
C ALA A 402 6.40 -13.92 8.76
N GLY A 403 6.48 -15.04 9.50
CA GLY A 403 5.44 -15.50 10.42
C GLY A 403 5.14 -14.57 11.61
N TRP A 404 5.95 -13.51 11.78
CA TRP A 404 5.76 -12.49 12.82
C TRP A 404 4.58 -11.55 12.55
N LEU A 405 4.19 -11.36 11.28
CA LEU A 405 3.26 -10.30 10.88
C LEU A 405 1.87 -10.46 11.49
N THR A 406 1.28 -11.66 11.41
CA THR A 406 -0.05 -11.95 11.97
C THR A 406 -0.12 -11.72 13.48
N PRO A 407 0.77 -12.31 14.31
CA PRO A 407 0.75 -12.05 15.74
C PRO A 407 1.04 -10.58 16.07
N ALA A 408 1.86 -9.88 15.29
CA ALA A 408 2.15 -8.47 15.52
C ALA A 408 0.91 -7.60 15.26
N ILE A 409 0.15 -7.86 14.18
CA ILE A 409 -1.12 -7.17 13.89
C ILE A 409 -2.10 -7.36 15.05
N SER A 410 -2.18 -8.57 15.59
CA SER A 410 -3.06 -8.87 16.74
C SER A 410 -2.65 -8.09 17.99
N LEU A 411 -1.35 -7.97 18.27
CA LEU A 411 -0.85 -7.22 19.42
C LEU A 411 -1.11 -5.72 19.26
N MET A 412 -0.88 -5.17 18.06
CA MET A 412 -1.16 -3.77 17.74
C MET A 412 -2.63 -3.40 17.96
N ARG A 413 -3.55 -4.25 17.50
CA ARG A 413 -5.00 -4.07 17.75
C ARG A 413 -5.35 -4.15 19.23
N THR A 414 -4.66 -4.99 20.00
CA THR A 414 -4.87 -5.11 21.45
C THR A 414 -4.41 -3.86 22.19
N ILE A 415 -3.35 -3.21 21.69
CA ILE A 415 -2.84 -1.93 22.22
C ILE A 415 -3.80 -0.77 21.91
N GLY A 416 -4.61 -0.89 20.85
CA GLY A 416 -5.64 0.08 20.48
C GLY A 416 -5.37 0.85 19.18
N PHE A 417 -4.56 0.27 18.28
CA PHE A 417 -4.31 0.82 16.93
C PHE A 417 -5.11 0.15 15.82
#